data_AF-A0A8S2DMW6-F1
#
_entry.id   AF-A0A8S2DMW6-F1
#
_cell.length_a   1.000
_cell.length_b   1.000
_cell.length_c   1.000
_cell.angle_alpha   90.00
_cell.angle_beta   90.00
_cell.angle_gamma   90.00
#
_symmetry.space_group_name_H-M   'P 1'
#
loop_
_entity.id
_entity.type
_entity.pdbx_description
1 polymer ?
#
loop_
_entity_poly.entity_id
_entity_poly.type
_entity_poly.pdbx_seq_one_letter_code
_entity_poly.pdbx_strand_id
1 'polypeptide(L)'
;QRQQTNGRLSIPDENTMTKLIVDRLNTPIAQRLFTVFSKSVVKRCFEDQLRLKLEDFVTNNDLFIACVILQKQIDVINGNSENVVIPKQKLNDINQRNIQEMRRQIDVRLELSATTRHV
;
A
#
# COMPACT_ATOMS: atom_id res chain seq x y z
N GLN A 1 -21.56 -28.33 -15.12
CA GLN A 1 -20.25 -28.78 -14.63
C GLN A 1 -19.22 -27.73 -15.05
N ARG A 2 -18.66 -26.95 -14.12
CA ARG A 2 -17.55 -26.02 -14.41
C ARG A 2 -16.25 -26.80 -14.33
N GLN A 3 -15.63 -27.07 -15.48
CA GLN A 3 -14.33 -27.72 -15.56
C GLN A 3 -13.27 -26.76 -14.99
N GLN A 4 -12.68 -27.13 -13.86
CA GLN A 4 -11.43 -26.53 -13.38
C GLN A 4 -10.30 -27.14 -14.20
N THR A 5 -9.81 -26.42 -15.22
CA THR A 5 -8.55 -26.76 -15.86
C THR A 5 -7.42 -26.23 -14.99
N ASN A 6 -6.71 -27.13 -14.32
CA ASN A 6 -5.41 -26.90 -13.65
C ASN A 6 -4.32 -26.59 -14.71
N GLY A 7 -4.46 -25.47 -15.41
CA GLY A 7 -3.37 -24.88 -16.19
C GLY A 7 -2.62 -23.91 -15.29
N ARG A 8 -1.33 -24.13 -15.07
CA ARG A 8 -0.43 -23.05 -14.62
C ARG A 8 -0.64 -21.88 -15.59
N LEU A 9 -1.32 -20.83 -15.15
CA LEU A 9 -1.39 -19.58 -15.91
C LEU A 9 0.04 -19.07 -16.07
N SER A 10 0.57 -19.19 -17.29
CA SER A 10 1.87 -18.62 -17.63
C SER A 10 1.75 -17.11 -17.54
N ILE A 11 2.71 -16.48 -16.87
CA ILE A 11 2.82 -15.01 -16.81
C ILE A 11 2.80 -14.50 -18.26
N PRO A 12 1.85 -13.63 -18.64
CA PRO A 12 1.81 -13.04 -19.98
C PRO A 12 3.13 -12.33 -20.26
N ASP A 13 3.61 -12.41 -21.51
CA ASP A 13 4.75 -11.61 -21.94
C ASP A 13 4.44 -10.11 -21.82
N GLU A 14 5.49 -9.29 -21.79
CA GLU A 14 5.38 -7.85 -21.52
C GLU A 14 4.50 -7.09 -22.53
N ASN A 15 4.49 -7.51 -23.80
CA ASN A 15 3.66 -6.89 -24.83
C ASN A 15 2.18 -7.24 -24.62
N THR A 16 1.90 -8.51 -24.32
CA THR A 16 0.54 -8.94 -23.97
C THR A 16 0.03 -8.23 -22.71
N MET A 17 0.88 -8.10 -21.69
CA MET A 17 0.56 -7.35 -20.47
C MET A 17 0.21 -5.90 -20.79
N THR A 18 1.05 -5.22 -21.56
CA THR A 18 0.84 -3.82 -21.95
C THR A 18 -0.49 -3.63 -22.68
N LYS A 19 -0.82 -4.52 -23.61
CA LYS A 19 -2.10 -4.48 -24.34
C LYS A 19 -3.30 -4.64 -23.41
N LEU A 20 -3.27 -5.63 -22.52
CA LEU A 20 -4.34 -5.86 -21.54
C LEU A 20 -4.56 -4.64 -20.63
N ILE A 21 -3.48 -4.01 -20.16
CA ILE A 21 -3.57 -2.79 -19.35
C ILE A 21 -4.22 -1.65 -20.13
N VAL A 22 -3.83 -1.42 -21.37
CA VAL A 22 -4.42 -0.37 -22.21
C VAL A 22 -5.91 -0.61 -22.41
N ASP A 23 -6.30 -1.84 -22.74
CA ASP A 23 -7.71 -2.21 -22.92
C ASP A 23 -8.51 -1.96 -21.64
N ARG A 24 -7.96 -2.29 -20.46
CA ARG A 24 -8.58 -2.03 -19.16
C ARG A 24 -8.71 -0.56 -18.83
N LEU A 25 -7.71 0.26 -19.16
CA LEU A 25 -7.76 1.70 -18.97
C LEU A 25 -8.82 2.40 -19.83
N ASN A 26 -9.25 1.77 -20.94
CA ASN A 26 -10.30 2.30 -21.81
C ASN A 26 -11.71 1.87 -21.38
N THR A 27 -11.85 1.07 -20.32
CA THR A 27 -13.18 0.66 -19.82
C THR A 27 -13.94 1.82 -19.17
N PRO A 28 -15.29 1.83 -19.20
CA PRO A 28 -16.09 2.87 -18.56
C PRO A 28 -15.81 3.04 -17.06
N ILE A 29 -15.45 1.94 -16.37
CA ILE A 29 -15.11 2.01 -14.95
C ILE A 29 -13.78 2.74 -14.72
N ALA A 30 -12.75 2.44 -15.52
CA ALA A 30 -11.47 3.15 -15.44
C ALA A 30 -11.65 4.65 -15.76
N GLN A 31 -12.46 4.98 -16.76
CA GLN A 31 -12.78 6.37 -17.09
C GLN A 31 -13.46 7.11 -15.93
N ARG A 32 -14.39 6.45 -15.21
CA ARG A 32 -14.97 7.03 -13.99
C ARG A 32 -13.94 7.21 -12.89
N LEU A 33 -13.04 6.23 -12.70
CA LEU A 33 -11.99 6.30 -11.67
C LEU A 33 -11.00 7.44 -11.93
N PHE A 34 -10.76 7.83 -13.18
CA PHE A 34 -9.90 8.99 -13.49
C PHE A 34 -10.45 10.32 -12.99
N THR A 35 -11.73 10.39 -12.60
CA THR A 35 -12.30 11.59 -11.96
C THR A 35 -11.88 11.73 -10.50
N VAL A 36 -11.37 10.65 -9.88
CA VAL A 36 -11.01 10.59 -8.45
C VAL A 36 -9.52 10.30 -8.26
N PHE A 37 -8.93 9.46 -9.11
CA PHE A 37 -7.55 9.03 -9.04
C PHE A 37 -6.78 9.46 -10.28
N SER A 38 -5.47 9.67 -10.11
CA SER A 38 -4.59 9.88 -11.26
C SER A 38 -4.55 8.63 -12.16
N LYS A 39 -4.32 8.84 -13.46
CA LYS A 39 -4.21 7.74 -14.44
C LYS A 39 -3.07 6.76 -14.08
N SER A 40 -2.01 7.25 -13.45
CA SER A 40 -0.88 6.42 -12.99
C SER A 40 -1.28 5.46 -11.86
N VAL A 41 -2.12 5.89 -10.91
CA VAL A 41 -2.62 5.04 -9.82
C VAL A 41 -3.49 3.92 -10.38
N VAL A 42 -4.47 4.26 -11.21
CA VAL A 42 -5.39 3.26 -11.80
C VAL A 42 -4.63 2.28 -12.70
N LYS A 43 -3.68 2.78 -13.51
CA LYS A 43 -2.79 1.92 -14.32
C LYS A 43 -2.01 0.94 -13.45
N ARG A 44 -1.39 1.44 -12.39
CA ARG A 44 -0.58 0.63 -11.49
C ARG A 44 -1.41 -0.41 -10.74
N CYS A 45 -2.66 -0.11 -10.38
CA CYS A 45 -3.57 -1.11 -9.82
C CYS A 45 -3.82 -2.29 -10.77
N PHE A 46 -4.05 -2.03 -12.06
CA PHE A 46 -4.19 -3.12 -13.03
C PHE A 46 -2.87 -3.87 -13.26
N GLU A 47 -1.74 -3.17 -13.31
CA GLU A 47 -0.42 -3.80 -13.44
C GLU A 47 -0.12 -4.72 -12.26
N ASP A 48 -0.32 -4.25 -11.03
CA ASP A 48 -0.09 -5.03 -9.82
C ASP A 48 -1.04 -6.24 -9.75
N GLN A 49 -2.31 -6.05 -10.10
CA GLN A 49 -3.29 -7.12 -10.11
C GLN A 49 -2.94 -8.22 -11.13
N LEU A 50 -2.58 -7.85 -12.36
CA LEU A 50 -2.17 -8.82 -13.38
C LEU A 50 -0.81 -9.46 -13.08
N ARG A 51 0.16 -8.73 -12.51
CA ARG A 51 1.50 -9.28 -12.19
C ARG A 51 1.48 -10.20 -10.98
N LEU A 52 0.72 -9.86 -9.94
CA LEU A 52 0.74 -10.58 -8.67
C LEU A 52 -0.27 -11.73 -8.63
N LYS A 53 -1.45 -11.54 -9.24
CA LYS A 53 -2.54 -12.53 -9.17
C LYS A 53 -2.85 -13.20 -10.50
N LEU A 54 -2.32 -12.69 -11.62
CA LEU A 54 -2.57 -13.22 -12.97
C LEU A 54 -4.07 -13.28 -13.34
N GLU A 55 -4.87 -12.44 -12.70
CA GLU A 55 -6.33 -12.36 -12.87
C GLU A 55 -6.77 -10.89 -12.84
N ASP A 56 -8.02 -10.63 -13.20
CA ASP A 56 -8.59 -9.28 -13.15
C ASP A 56 -9.22 -9.00 -11.78
N PHE A 57 -9.65 -7.76 -11.54
CA PHE A 57 -10.49 -7.44 -10.39
C PHE A 57 -11.85 -8.11 -10.54
N VAL A 58 -12.31 -8.79 -9.49
CA VAL A 58 -13.60 -9.48 -9.47
C VAL A 58 -14.75 -8.48 -9.52
N THR A 59 -14.61 -7.36 -8.82
CA THR A 59 -15.62 -6.30 -8.80
C THR A 59 -15.01 -4.91 -8.98
N ASN A 60 -15.85 -3.98 -9.45
CA ASN A 60 -15.49 -2.56 -9.52
C ASN A 60 -15.11 -1.98 -8.14
N ASN A 61 -15.70 -2.51 -7.07
CA ASN A 61 -15.42 -2.08 -5.71
C ASN A 61 -14.01 -2.51 -5.26
N ASP A 62 -13.57 -3.70 -5.67
CA ASP A 62 -12.20 -4.17 -5.38
C ASP A 62 -11.15 -3.28 -6.07
N LEU A 63 -11.41 -2.90 -7.33
CA LEU A 63 -10.56 -1.95 -8.05
C LEU A 63 -10.54 -0.58 -7.36
N PHE A 64 -11.70 -0.08 -6.93
CA PHE A 64 -11.78 1.19 -6.20
C PHE A 64 -10.98 1.15 -4.89
N ILE A 65 -11.16 0.10 -4.09
CA ILE A 65 -10.43 -0.08 -2.84
C ILE A 65 -8.92 -0.17 -3.10
N ALA A 66 -8.50 -0.90 -4.14
CA ALA A 66 -7.09 -0.97 -4.53
C ALA A 66 -6.52 0.40 -4.87
N CYS A 67 -7.24 1.22 -5.64
CA CYS A 67 -6.86 2.59 -5.96
C CYS A 67 -6.74 3.47 -4.70
N VAL A 68 -7.68 3.35 -3.75
CA VAL A 68 -7.62 4.09 -2.47
C VAL A 68 -6.38 3.71 -1.67
N ILE A 69 -6.11 2.42 -1.53
CA ILE A 69 -4.95 1.92 -0.78
C ILE A 69 -3.66 2.42 -1.43
N LEU A 70 -3.54 2.27 -2.75
CA LEU A 70 -2.35 2.68 -3.47
C LEU A 70 -2.12 4.20 -3.39
N GLN A 71 -3.17 5.01 -3.59
CA GLN A 71 -3.08 6.46 -3.44
C GLN A 71 -2.60 6.84 -2.03
N LYS A 72 -3.19 6.25 -0.98
CA LYS A 72 -2.76 6.51 0.41
C LYS A 72 -1.30 6.13 0.65
N GLN A 73 -0.82 5.01 0.08
CA GLN A 73 0.58 4.62 0.19
C GLN A 73 1.51 5.61 -0.49
N ILE A 74 1.14 6.11 -1.68
CA ILE A 74 1.88 7.16 -2.39
C ILE A 74 1.93 8.44 -1.55
N ASP A 75 0.79 8.83 -0.96
CA ASP A 75 0.70 10.01 -0.10
C ASP A 75 1.66 9.89 1.10
N VAL A 76 1.77 8.71 1.73
CA VAL A 76 2.75 8.47 2.81
C VAL A 76 4.18 8.66 2.32
N ILE A 77 4.53 8.05 1.19
CA ILE A 77 5.89 8.11 0.64
C ILE A 77 6.28 9.56 0.32
N ASN A 78 5.32 10.36 -0.13
CA ASN A 78 5.53 11.77 -0.46
C ASN A 78 5.48 12.70 0.77
N GLY A 79 5.34 12.17 1.98
CA GLY A 79 5.29 12.96 3.22
C GLY A 79 3.90 13.52 3.58
N ASN A 80 2.86 13.21 2.80
CA ASN A 80 1.47 13.64 3.02
C ASN A 80 0.73 12.70 4.00
N SER A 81 1.36 12.45 5.15
CA SER A 81 0.94 11.42 6.13
C SER A 81 -0.32 11.75 6.94
N GLU A 82 -0.88 12.95 6.81
CA GLU A 82 -2.10 13.36 7.50
C GLU A 82 -3.36 12.61 6.99
N ASN A 83 -3.24 11.86 5.89
CA ASN A 83 -4.33 11.08 5.28
C ASN A 83 -4.25 9.56 5.54
N VAL A 84 -3.46 9.11 6.53
CA VAL A 84 -3.16 7.67 6.72
C VAL A 84 -4.27 6.92 7.47
N VAL A 85 -4.62 5.72 6.98
CA VAL A 85 -5.35 4.71 7.76
C VAL A 85 -4.31 3.74 8.34
N ILE A 86 -3.96 3.89 9.61
CA ILE A 86 -3.08 2.95 10.32
C ILE A 86 -3.98 1.88 10.95
N PRO A 87 -3.77 0.57 10.67
CA PRO A 87 -4.41 -0.50 11.43
C PRO A 87 -4.10 -0.32 12.93
N LYS A 88 -5.12 -0.27 13.79
CA LYS A 88 -4.97 0.05 15.23
C LYS A 88 -3.84 -0.72 15.93
N GLN A 89 -3.60 -1.99 15.59
CA GLN A 89 -2.49 -2.77 16.15
C GLN A 89 -1.12 -2.12 15.88
N LYS A 90 -0.84 -1.67 14.65
CA LYS A 90 0.44 -1.03 14.33
C LYS A 90 0.61 0.31 15.05
N LEU A 91 -0.48 1.04 15.29
CA LEU A 91 -0.43 2.30 16.06
C LEU A 91 -0.03 2.03 17.52
N ASN A 92 -0.57 0.97 18.12
CA ASN A 92 -0.21 0.58 19.48
C ASN A 92 1.27 0.17 19.59
N ASP A 93 1.79 -0.58 18.61
CA ASP A 93 3.20 -0.99 18.58
C ASP A 93 4.14 0.22 18.46
N ILE A 94 3.80 1.19 17.59
CA ILE A 94 4.58 2.42 17.43
C ILE A 94 4.56 3.23 18.73
N ASN A 95 3.40 3.39 19.35
CA ASN A 95 3.27 4.11 20.61
C ASN A 95 4.08 3.46 21.73
N GLN A 96 4.06 2.12 21.83
CA GLN A 96 4.86 1.40 22.82
C GLN A 96 6.37 1.59 22.62
N ARG A 97 6.86 1.51 21.37
CA ARG A 97 8.28 1.77 21.07
C ARG A 97 8.69 3.18 21.44
N ASN A 98 7.89 4.18 21.06
CA ASN A 98 8.17 5.58 21.36
C ASN A 98 8.24 5.83 22.89
N ILE A 99 7.34 5.21 23.67
CA ILE A 99 7.37 5.31 25.14
C ILE A 99 8.62 4.63 25.71
N GLN A 100 9.01 3.46 25.22
CA GLN A 100 10.22 2.77 25.67
C GLN A 100 11.49 3.57 25.38
N GLU A 101 11.57 4.18 24.20
CA GLU A 101 12.72 4.98 23.81
C GLU A 101 12.83 6.27 24.64
N MET A 102 11.70 6.91 24.91
CA MET A 102 11.64 8.07 25.80
C MET A 102 12.07 7.73 27.23
N ARG A 103 11.64 6.58 27.76
CA ARG A 103 12.09 6.08 29.08
C ARG A 103 13.59 5.86 29.11
N ARG A 104 14.13 5.19 28.09
CA ARG A 104 15.58 4.94 27.99
C ARG A 104 16.39 6.22 27.97
N GLN A 105 15.91 7.26 27.28
CA GLN A 105 16.59 8.57 27.27
C GLN A 105 16.53 9.27 28.64
N ILE A 106 15.43 9.12 29.38
CA ILE A 106 15.30 9.67 30.74
C ILE A 106 16.27 8.96 31.69
N ASP A 107 16.35 7.63 31.63
CA ASP A 107 17.23 6.84 32.51
C ASP A 107 18.71 7.22 32.30
N VAL A 108 19.16 7.29 31.04
CA VAL A 108 20.52 7.73 30.69
C VAL A 108 20.81 9.15 31.23
N ARG A 109 19.83 10.06 31.13
CA ARG A 109 19.99 11.43 31.62
C ARG A 109 20.10 11.48 33.15
N LEU A 110 19.36 10.64 33.86
CA LEU A 110 19.42 10.55 35.32
C LEU A 110 20.76 9.98 35.79
N GLU A 111 21.27 8.92 35.13
CA GLU A 111 22.59 8.34 35.42
C GLU A 111 23.73 9.34 35.23
N LEU A 112 23.71 10.10 34.14
CA LEU A 112 24.70 11.16 33.90
C LEU A 112 24.65 12.22 35.01
N SER A 113 23.46 12.61 35.46
CA SER A 113 23.28 13.60 36.53
C SER A 113 23.70 13.12 37.93
N ALA A 114 23.66 11.81 38.18
CA ALA A 114 24.11 11.21 39.43
C ALA A 114 25.65 11.13 39.48
N THR A 115 26.28 10.83 38.35
CA THR A 115 27.74 10.68 38.23
C THR A 115 28.47 12.03 38.41
N THR A 116 27.85 13.14 38.01
CA THR A 116 28.43 14.50 38.18
C THR A 116 28.43 15.01 39.63
N ARG A 117 27.66 14.41 40.55
CA ARG A 117 27.60 14.86 41.97
C ARG A 117 28.64 14.19 42.88
N HIS A 118 29.51 13.34 42.35
CA HIS A 118 30.55 12.63 43.12
C HIS A 118 31.98 12.94 42.66
N VAL A 119 32.19 14.14 42.08
CA VAL A 119 33.52 14.70 41.80
C VAL A 119 33.68 16.01 42.56
#